data_AF-A0A7X0G702-F1
#
_entry.id   AF-A0A7X0G702-F1
#
_cell.length_a   1.000
_cell.length_b   1.000
_cell.length_c   1.000
_cell.angle_alpha   90.00
_cell.angle_beta   90.00
_cell.angle_gamma   90.00
#
_symmetry.space_group_name_H-M   'P 1'
#
loop_
_entity.id
_entity.type
_entity.pdbx_description
1 polymer ?
#
loop_
_entity_poly.entity_id
_entity_poly.type
_entity_poly.pdbx_seq_one_letter_code
_entity_poly.pdbx_strand_id
1 'polypeptide(L)'
;MRRLPAAVLAVLLAVTMSGCKVMQRISDGAYRNAVTDGVVDELDARGVELRERPECRSPGRETDAVVRVDCTARTTAGEPVAVEGIVHDADTERPRESYVVTVGGRQVLRKDCLGLGCEHPVG
;
A
#
# COMPACT_ATOMS: atom_id res chain seq x y z
N MET A 1 -25.36 39.94 -19.75
CA MET A 1 -24.43 39.77 -18.60
C MET A 1 -24.86 38.56 -17.78
N ARG A 2 -24.36 37.36 -18.07
CA ARG A 2 -24.74 36.12 -17.33
C ARG A 2 -23.68 35.00 -17.42
N ARG A 3 -22.45 35.32 -17.84
CA ARG A 3 -21.36 34.34 -18.06
C ARG A 3 -20.30 34.32 -16.95
N LEU A 4 -20.29 35.30 -16.07
CA LEU A 4 -19.40 35.37 -14.90
C LEU A 4 -19.65 34.28 -13.84
N PRO A 5 -20.90 33.91 -13.47
CA PRO A 5 -21.09 32.91 -12.41
C PRO A 5 -20.69 31.49 -12.87
N ALA A 6 -20.85 31.17 -14.16
CA ALA A 6 -20.49 29.86 -14.70
C ALA A 6 -18.97 29.63 -14.74
N ALA A 7 -18.19 30.67 -15.06
CA ALA A 7 -16.73 30.57 -15.10
C ALA A 7 -16.13 30.38 -13.69
N VAL A 8 -16.66 31.09 -12.69
CA VAL A 8 -16.22 30.95 -11.29
C VAL A 8 -16.55 29.56 -10.74
N LEU A 9 -17.73 29.02 -11.06
CA LEU A 9 -18.12 27.67 -10.64
C LEU A 9 -17.22 26.59 -11.27
N ALA A 10 -16.87 26.74 -12.54
CA ALA A 10 -15.98 25.81 -13.24
C ALA A 10 -14.56 25.82 -12.67
N VAL A 11 -14.02 26.99 -12.30
CA VAL A 11 -12.71 27.11 -11.66
C VAL A 11 -12.72 26.46 -10.27
N LEU A 12 -13.77 26.69 -9.46
CA LEU A 12 -13.91 26.04 -8.16
C LEU A 12 -13.96 24.51 -8.27
N LEU A 13 -14.73 23.98 -9.22
CA LEU A 13 -14.79 22.53 -9.49
C LEU A 13 -13.42 21.96 -9.90
N ALA A 14 -12.68 22.66 -10.76
CA ALA A 14 -11.34 22.23 -11.18
C ALA A 14 -10.34 22.17 -10.00
N VAL A 15 -10.43 23.13 -9.07
CA VAL A 15 -9.57 23.17 -7.87
C VAL A 15 -9.91 22.04 -6.88
N THR A 16 -11.19 21.65 -6.76
CA THR A 16 -11.56 20.52 -5.89
C THR A 16 -11.06 19.17 -6.42
N MET A 17 -11.07 18.97 -7.74
CA MET A 17 -10.61 17.73 -8.35
C MET A 17 -9.09 17.53 -8.26
N SER A 18 -8.30 18.61 -8.24
CA SER A 18 -6.84 18.50 -8.04
C SER A 18 -6.49 18.09 -6.61
N GLY A 19 -7.27 18.54 -5.61
CA GLY A 19 -7.12 18.15 -4.21
C GLY A 19 -7.32 16.65 -3.97
N CYS A 20 -8.37 16.05 -4.55
CA CYS A 20 -8.62 14.61 -4.44
C CYS A 20 -7.46 13.77 -4.99
N LYS A 21 -6.90 14.13 -6.15
CA LYS A 21 -5.76 13.41 -6.74
C LYS A 21 -4.49 13.50 -5.89
N VAL A 22 -4.25 14.66 -5.27
CA VAL A 22 -3.10 14.82 -4.36
C VAL A 22 -3.30 13.96 -3.11
N MET A 23 -4.48 14.00 -2.50
CA MET A 23 -4.80 13.18 -1.32
C MET A 23 -4.70 11.68 -1.64
N GLN A 24 -5.20 11.24 -2.80
CA GLN A 24 -5.13 9.86 -3.25
C GLN A 24 -3.67 9.39 -3.43
N ARG A 25 -2.82 10.22 -4.04
CA ARG A 25 -1.38 9.91 -4.16
C ARG A 25 -0.67 9.86 -2.81
N ILE A 26 -1.03 10.75 -1.88
CA ILE A 26 -0.48 10.74 -0.52
C ILE A 26 -0.93 9.47 0.22
N SER A 27 -2.20 9.08 0.07
CA SER A 27 -2.76 7.85 0.63
C SER A 27 -2.06 6.60 0.07
N ASP A 28 -1.87 6.52 -1.26
CA ASP A 28 -1.12 5.42 -1.88
C ASP A 28 0.36 5.44 -1.44
N GLY A 29 0.94 6.62 -1.25
CA GLY A 29 2.31 6.79 -0.73
C GLY A 29 2.48 6.30 0.70
N ALA A 30 1.58 6.73 1.58
CA ALA A 30 1.54 6.33 2.98
C ALA A 30 1.32 4.83 3.11
N TYR A 31 0.38 4.27 2.33
CA TYR A 31 0.11 2.84 2.30
C TYR A 31 1.34 2.03 1.90
N ARG A 32 2.01 2.39 0.79
CA ARG A 32 3.27 1.72 0.38
C ARG A 32 4.34 1.80 1.47
N ASN A 33 4.48 2.94 2.12
CA ASN A 33 5.46 3.10 3.19
C ASN A 33 5.16 2.18 4.37
N ALA A 34 3.90 2.11 4.81
CA ALA A 34 3.47 1.24 5.89
C ALA A 34 3.71 -0.24 5.56
N VAL A 35 3.37 -0.68 4.34
CA VAL A 35 3.63 -2.05 3.88
C VAL A 35 5.12 -2.35 3.88
N THR A 36 5.94 -1.39 3.44
CA THR A 36 7.39 -1.55 3.41
C THR A 36 7.95 -1.74 4.82
N ASP A 37 7.54 -0.88 5.76
CA ASP A 37 8.02 -0.94 7.15
C ASP A 37 7.55 -2.24 7.81
N GLY A 38 6.29 -2.61 7.62
CA GLY A 38 5.75 -3.87 8.15
C GLY A 38 6.43 -5.12 7.57
N VAL A 39 6.79 -5.13 6.28
CA VAL A 39 7.54 -6.24 5.68
C VAL A 39 8.95 -6.33 6.25
N VAL A 40 9.63 -5.20 6.44
CA VAL A 40 10.96 -5.17 7.06
C VAL A 40 10.89 -5.78 8.45
N ASP A 41 9.95 -5.33 9.29
CA ASP A 41 9.79 -5.82 10.66
C ASP A 41 9.45 -7.33 10.71
N GLU A 42 8.53 -7.79 9.86
CA GLU A 42 8.14 -9.21 9.84
C GLU A 42 9.26 -10.13 9.34
N LEU A 43 10.05 -9.69 8.36
CA LEU A 43 11.19 -10.47 7.86
C LEU A 43 12.34 -10.48 8.87
N ASP A 44 12.64 -9.34 9.50
CA ASP A 44 13.65 -9.23 10.56
C ASP A 44 13.31 -10.13 11.76
N ALA A 45 12.06 -10.12 12.22
CA ALA A 45 11.57 -11.01 13.27
C ALA A 45 11.71 -12.51 12.94
N ARG A 46 11.91 -12.86 11.66
CA ARG A 46 12.13 -14.23 11.17
C ARG A 46 13.59 -14.52 10.83
N GLY A 47 14.51 -13.59 11.10
CA GLY A 47 15.93 -13.69 10.79
C GLY A 47 16.24 -13.55 9.29
N VAL A 48 15.35 -12.91 8.52
CA VAL A 48 15.57 -12.61 7.10
C VAL A 48 15.92 -11.14 6.96
N GLU A 49 17.21 -10.84 6.87
CA GLU A 49 17.70 -9.48 6.69
C GLU A 49 17.59 -9.04 5.23
N LEU A 50 17.01 -7.86 5.01
CA LEU A 50 16.97 -7.22 3.70
C LEU A 50 18.20 -6.36 3.47
N ARG A 51 18.73 -6.38 2.25
CA ARG A 51 19.84 -5.53 1.82
C ARG A 51 19.46 -4.05 1.85
N GLU A 52 18.23 -3.77 1.46
CA GLU A 52 17.66 -2.44 1.40
C GLU A 52 16.16 -2.51 1.58
N ARG A 53 15.57 -1.33 1.81
CA ARG A 53 14.14 -1.16 1.97
C ARG A 53 13.41 -1.58 0.68
N PRO A 54 12.33 -2.38 0.76
CA PRO A 54 11.58 -2.80 -0.44
C PRO A 54 11.09 -1.65 -1.32
N GLU A 55 11.16 -1.86 -2.62
CA GLU A 55 10.58 -0.97 -3.62
C GLU A 55 9.13 -1.36 -3.87
N CYS A 56 8.18 -0.52 -3.45
CA CYS A 56 6.75 -0.79 -3.62
C CYS A 56 6.13 0.02 -4.75
N ARG A 57 5.19 -0.61 -5.46
CA ARG A 57 4.33 0.01 -6.46
C ARG A 57 2.88 -0.36 -6.17
N SER A 58 1.96 0.55 -6.50
CA SER A 58 0.52 0.27 -6.47
C SER A 58 0.08 0.15 -7.92
N PRO A 59 -0.21 -1.05 -8.45
CA PRO A 59 -0.49 -1.27 -9.88
C PRO A 59 -1.80 -0.64 -10.41
N GLY A 60 -2.30 0.40 -9.74
CA GLY A 60 -3.59 1.02 -9.99
C GLY A 60 -4.68 0.42 -9.12
N ARG A 61 -5.81 1.11 -9.06
CA ARG A 61 -7.03 0.65 -8.38
C ARG A 61 -7.95 0.05 -9.43
N GLU A 62 -8.37 -1.21 -9.23
CA GLU A 62 -9.41 -1.81 -10.08
C GLU A 62 -10.76 -1.10 -9.84
N THR A 63 -11.01 -0.77 -8.57
CA THR A 63 -12.13 0.05 -8.08
C THR A 63 -11.64 0.85 -6.87
N ASP A 64 -12.39 1.86 -6.41
CA ASP A 64 -12.02 2.57 -5.17
C ASP A 64 -11.99 1.66 -3.93
N ALA A 65 -12.71 0.53 -3.97
CA ALA A 65 -12.75 -0.47 -2.92
C ALA A 65 -11.59 -1.49 -2.95
N VAL A 66 -10.85 -1.59 -4.07
CA VAL A 66 -9.78 -2.58 -4.23
C VAL A 66 -8.44 -1.91 -4.52
N VAL A 67 -7.52 -2.02 -3.58
CA VAL A 67 -6.16 -1.48 -3.68
C VAL A 67 -5.17 -2.63 -3.68
N ARG A 68 -4.21 -2.61 -4.62
CA ARG A 68 -3.12 -3.58 -4.68
C ARG A 68 -1.78 -2.91 -4.39
N VAL A 69 -0.83 -3.68 -3.89
CA VAL A 69 0.56 -3.28 -3.74
C VAL A 69 1.46 -4.45 -4.07
N ASP A 70 2.48 -4.18 -4.86
CA ASP A 70 3.54 -5.12 -5.17
C ASP A 70 4.84 -4.50 -4.69
N CYS A 71 5.60 -5.22 -3.87
CA CYS A 71 6.94 -4.79 -3.46
C CYS A 71 7.99 -5.82 -3.83
N THR A 72 9.17 -5.36 -4.19
CA THR A 72 10.34 -6.21 -4.43
C THR A 72 11.51 -5.75 -3.58
N ALA A 73 12.33 -6.73 -3.15
CA ALA A 73 13.57 -6.47 -2.44
C ALA A 73 14.56 -7.62 -2.67
N ARG A 74 15.71 -7.54 -2.00
CA ARG A 74 16.68 -8.64 -1.92
C ARG A 74 17.13 -8.83 -0.48
N THR A 75 17.34 -10.08 -0.10
CA THR A 75 18.01 -10.39 1.17
C THR A 75 19.49 -10.02 1.09
N THR A 76 20.17 -9.95 2.24
CA THR A 76 21.63 -9.78 2.30
C THR A 76 22.37 -10.95 1.63
N ALA A 77 21.77 -12.15 1.62
CA ALA A 77 22.24 -13.33 0.88
C ALA A 77 21.95 -13.28 -0.64
N GLY A 78 21.24 -12.25 -1.12
CA GLY A 78 20.96 -12.02 -2.55
C GLY A 78 19.67 -12.68 -3.05
N GLU A 79 18.91 -13.36 -2.19
CA GLU A 79 17.65 -13.99 -2.57
C GLU A 79 16.60 -12.94 -2.92
N PRO A 80 15.82 -13.14 -3.99
CA PRO A 80 14.74 -12.24 -4.35
C PRO A 80 13.63 -12.32 -3.29
N VAL A 81 13.11 -11.17 -2.91
CA VAL A 81 11.93 -11.04 -2.07
C VAL A 81 10.82 -10.39 -2.88
N ALA A 82 9.63 -10.97 -2.85
CA ALA A 82 8.43 -10.39 -3.45
C ALA A 82 7.30 -10.36 -2.43
N VAL A 83 6.59 -9.24 -2.41
CA VAL A 83 5.44 -8.99 -1.56
C VAL A 83 4.27 -8.68 -2.47
N GLU A 84 3.17 -9.40 -2.28
CA GLU A 84 1.90 -9.13 -2.93
C GLU A 84 0.89 -8.78 -1.84
N GLY A 85 0.25 -7.62 -1.95
CA GLY A 85 -0.76 -7.14 -1.02
C GLY A 85 -2.04 -6.75 -1.75
N ILE A 86 -3.17 -7.11 -1.17
CA ILE A 86 -4.49 -6.66 -1.62
C ILE A 86 -5.30 -6.17 -0.43
N VAL A 87 -5.98 -5.04 -0.62
CA VAL A 87 -6.97 -4.49 0.30
C VAL A 87 -8.31 -4.50 -0.40
N HIS A 88 -9.30 -5.09 0.24
CA HIS A 88 -10.71 -5.01 -0.14
C HIS A 88 -11.45 -4.06 0.79
N ASP A 89 -12.56 -3.50 0.29
CA ASP A 89 -13.42 -2.55 0.99
C ASP A 89 -12.62 -1.35 1.54
N ALA A 90 -11.63 -0.90 0.77
CA ALA A 90 -10.73 0.20 1.11
C ALA A 90 -11.42 1.57 1.21
N ASP A 91 -12.65 1.67 0.70
CA ASP A 91 -13.54 2.82 0.77
C ASP A 91 -14.44 2.81 2.01
N THR A 92 -14.28 1.82 2.90
CA THR A 92 -15.05 1.66 4.12
C THR A 92 -14.19 1.88 5.37
N GLU A 93 -14.83 2.02 6.54
CA GLU A 93 -14.15 2.11 7.83
C GLU A 93 -13.49 0.78 8.27
N ARG A 94 -13.76 -0.33 7.57
CA ARG A 94 -13.27 -1.67 7.93
C ARG A 94 -12.68 -2.38 6.71
N PRO A 95 -11.52 -1.91 6.21
CA PRO A 95 -10.82 -2.58 5.12
C PRO A 95 -10.38 -3.98 5.52
N ARG A 96 -10.31 -4.89 4.55
CA ARG A 96 -9.75 -6.23 4.72
C ARG A 96 -8.47 -6.34 3.91
N GLU A 97 -7.37 -6.61 4.58
CA GLU A 97 -6.05 -6.71 3.95
C GLU A 97 -5.64 -8.18 3.83
N SER A 98 -4.79 -8.49 2.86
CA SER A 98 -4.15 -9.79 2.71
C SER A 98 -2.81 -9.60 2.02
N TYR A 99 -1.76 -10.11 2.64
CA TYR A 99 -0.38 -10.01 2.18
C TYR A 99 0.26 -11.37 2.08
N VAL A 100 1.06 -11.57 1.03
CA VAL A 100 1.88 -12.75 0.80
C VAL A 100 3.30 -12.29 0.58
N VAL A 101 4.25 -12.85 1.34
CA VAL A 101 5.69 -12.60 1.15
C VAL A 101 6.38 -13.89 0.75
N THR A 102 7.18 -13.79 -0.31
CA THR A 102 8.04 -14.87 -0.79
C THR A 102 9.50 -14.46 -0.70
N VAL A 103 10.36 -15.43 -0.36
CA VAL A 103 11.83 -15.29 -0.37
C VAL A 103 12.38 -16.46 -1.18
N GLY A 104 13.20 -16.17 -2.20
CA GLY A 104 13.71 -17.21 -3.11
C GLY A 104 12.61 -17.98 -3.84
N GLY A 105 11.44 -17.36 -4.04
CA GLY A 105 10.26 -17.99 -4.64
C GLY A 105 9.44 -18.89 -3.70
N ARG A 106 9.80 -18.97 -2.42
CA ARG A 106 9.05 -19.73 -1.40
C ARG A 106 8.23 -18.78 -0.55
N GLN A 107 6.95 -19.09 -0.33
CA GLN A 107 6.13 -18.33 0.61
C GLN A 107 6.68 -18.51 2.04
N VAL A 108 7.06 -17.39 2.66
CA VAL A 108 7.54 -17.34 4.06
C VAL A 108 6.53 -16.67 4.98
N LEU A 109 5.60 -15.89 4.42
CA LEU A 109 4.57 -15.19 5.15
C LEU A 109 3.27 -15.13 4.37
N ARG A 110 2.16 -15.31 5.09
CA ARG A 110 0.83 -14.85 4.68
C ARG A 110 0.12 -14.28 5.90
N LYS A 111 -0.37 -13.04 5.82
CA LYS A 111 -1.07 -12.35 6.92
C LYS A 111 -2.12 -11.40 6.37
N ASP A 112 -3.13 -11.15 7.19
CA ASP A 112 -4.21 -10.20 6.88
C ASP A 112 -3.95 -8.81 7.53
N CYS A 113 -2.72 -8.58 8.01
CA CYS A 113 -2.26 -7.34 8.61
C CYS A 113 -0.71 -7.33 8.63
N LEU A 114 -0.07 -6.16 8.43
CA LEU A 114 1.38 -5.97 8.56
C LEU A 114 1.72 -4.81 9.53
N GLY A 115 2.77 -4.99 10.34
CA GLY A 115 3.31 -3.95 11.22
C GLY A 115 2.71 -3.89 12.64
N LEU A 116 3.00 -2.80 13.35
CA LEU A 116 2.79 -2.64 14.80
C LEU A 116 1.31 -2.66 15.27
N GLY A 117 0.35 -2.49 14.36
CA GLY A 117 -1.09 -2.53 14.65
C GLY A 117 -1.70 -3.93 14.61
N CYS A 118 -0.92 -4.95 14.24
CA CYS A 118 -1.40 -6.31 14.10
C CYS A 118 -1.23 -7.06 15.42
N GLU A 119 -2.34 -7.34 16.10
CA GLU A 119 -2.32 -8.23 17.25
C GLU A 119 -1.80 -9.60 16.80
N HIS A 120 -0.67 -10.04 17.35
CA HIS A 120 -0.25 -11.42 17.22
C HIS A 120 -1.33 -12.27 17.90
N PRO A 121 -1.97 -13.24 17.21
CA PRO A 121 -2.73 -14.24 17.93
C PRO A 121 -1.71 -15.00 18.79
N VAL A 122 -1.68 -14.67 20.08
CA VAL A 122 -1.12 -15.56 21.10
C VAL A 122 -1.91 -16.85 21.00
N GLY A 123 -1.20 -17.92 20.65
CA GLY A 123 -1.75 -19.27 20.58
C GLY A 123 -2.31 -19.75 21.90
#